data_AF-A0A6J7EFE5-F1
#
_entry.id   AF-A0A6J7EFE5-F1
#
_cell.length_a   1.000
_cell.length_b   1.000
_cell.length_c   1.000
_cell.angle_alpha   90.00
_cell.angle_beta   90.00
_cell.angle_gamma   90.00
#
_symmetry.space_group_name_H-M   'P 1'
#
loop_
_entity.id
_entity.type
_entity.pdbx_description
1 polymer ?
#
loop_
_entity_poly.entity_id
_entity_poly.type
_entity_poly.pdbx_seq_one_letter_code
_entity_poly.pdbx_strand_id
1 'polypeptide(L)'
;MSPDDITFLSARPGGPPEHTVILLNKADTLDEPAATAAAASEQLGRRVLPVMGSVAAGLGGAARGSAVDMADVRAVAAGALRTGDLMTVDRFRSADIPLSTPRREALLDRVELRGLALLVEALRRRSGVSDADVLRELWEATGVDAVTTVVSDAVSAAATARDDDLHAQLLQISARHRDVRGAVESYLASDEAVAADMRCAAARLAVPIETGSERALLEQALVWKRCAATSEDDAVRRSALALCRGYVRMLRP
;
A
#
# COMPACT_ATOMS: atom_id res chain seq x y z
N MET A 1 11.70 12.28 17.27
CA MET A 1 11.52 10.86 17.63
C MET A 1 11.78 10.71 19.11
N SER A 2 10.95 9.94 19.82
CA SER A 2 11.20 9.62 21.22
C SER A 2 12.43 8.70 21.34
N PRO A 3 13.23 8.79 22.41
CA PRO A 3 14.28 7.80 22.70
C PRO A 3 13.76 6.35 22.72
N ASP A 4 12.49 6.16 23.10
CA ASP A 4 11.82 4.85 23.11
C ASP A 4 11.58 4.31 21.69
N ASP A 5 11.24 5.17 20.73
CA ASP A 5 11.05 4.79 19.33
C ASP A 5 12.37 4.31 18.73
N ILE A 6 13.45 5.03 19.01
CA ILE A 6 14.80 4.67 18.55
C ILE A 6 15.21 3.34 19.18
N THR A 7 14.98 3.14 20.47
CA THR A 7 15.34 1.90 21.17
C THR A 7 14.55 0.68 20.66
N PHE A 8 13.25 0.84 20.39
CA PHE A 8 12.40 -0.20 19.79
C PHE A 8 12.87 -0.58 18.38
N LEU A 9 13.27 0.41 17.58
CA LEU A 9 13.74 0.19 16.21
C LEU A 9 15.19 -0.32 16.14
N SER A 10 16.01 -0.01 17.14
CA SER A 10 17.45 -0.35 17.21
C SER A 10 17.75 -1.69 17.87
N ALA A 11 16.82 -2.27 18.63
CA ALA A 11 17.09 -3.47 19.42
C ALA A 11 17.03 -4.76 18.60
N ARG A 12 18.10 -5.56 18.66
CA ARG A 12 18.04 -7.04 18.58
C ARG A 12 18.70 -7.59 19.84
N PRO A 13 18.12 -8.60 20.51
CA PRO A 13 17.30 -9.68 19.96
C PRO A 13 15.79 -9.52 20.22
N GLY A 14 14.98 -9.95 19.25
CA GLY A 14 13.50 -9.81 19.27
C GLY A 14 12.98 -8.59 18.53
N GLY A 15 13.76 -8.05 17.58
CA GLY A 15 13.41 -6.85 16.82
C GLY A 15 12.00 -6.89 16.20
N PRO A 16 11.47 -5.73 15.76
CA PRO A 16 10.09 -5.61 15.33
C PRO A 16 9.76 -6.70 14.28
N PRO A 17 8.58 -7.35 14.39
CA PRO A 17 8.22 -8.53 13.59
C PRO A 17 8.51 -8.32 12.10
N GLU A 18 8.78 -9.40 11.37
CA GLU A 18 9.20 -9.37 9.95
C GLU A 18 8.28 -8.53 9.04
N HIS A 19 7.05 -8.26 9.46
CA HIS A 19 6.04 -7.48 8.74
C HIS A 19 5.79 -6.07 9.31
N THR A 20 6.78 -5.48 9.98
CA THR A 20 6.64 -4.12 10.54
C THR A 20 6.79 -3.06 9.45
N VAL A 21 5.75 -2.25 9.27
CA VAL A 21 5.74 -1.08 8.38
C VAL A 21 6.03 0.19 9.18
N ILE A 22 7.02 0.97 8.77
CA ILE A 22 7.42 2.21 9.46
C ILE A 22 6.91 3.42 8.68
N LEU A 23 6.15 4.27 9.36
CA LEU A 23 5.56 5.47 8.78
C LEU A 23 6.18 6.72 9.42
N LEU A 24 6.68 7.62 8.57
CA LEU A 24 7.00 8.99 8.96
C LEU A 24 5.74 9.83 8.84
N ASN A 25 4.98 9.87 9.93
CA ASN A 25 3.75 10.66 10.02
C ASN A 25 4.05 12.16 10.02
N LYS A 26 3.05 12.97 9.66
CA LYS A 26 3.12 14.44 9.56
C LYS A 26 4.21 14.90 8.61
N ALA A 27 4.38 14.18 7.50
CA ALA A 27 5.41 14.48 6.52
C ALA A 27 5.19 15.85 5.85
N ASP A 28 3.98 16.39 5.94
CA ASP A 28 3.60 17.74 5.54
C ASP A 28 4.36 18.84 6.31
N THR A 29 4.91 18.52 7.48
CA THR A 29 5.75 19.44 8.28
C THR A 29 7.20 19.52 7.80
N LEU A 30 7.58 18.69 6.81
CA LEU A 30 8.94 18.61 6.29
C LEU A 30 9.04 19.34 4.94
N ASP A 31 10.20 19.97 4.72
CA ASP A 31 10.54 20.60 3.44
C ASP A 31 10.78 19.53 2.36
N GLU A 32 11.54 18.48 2.71
CA GLU A 32 11.87 17.35 1.83
C GLU A 32 11.47 16.00 2.47
N PRO A 33 10.17 15.65 2.44
CA PRO A 33 9.65 14.43 3.05
C PRO A 33 10.32 13.15 2.56
N ALA A 34 10.56 13.06 1.25
CA ALA A 34 11.16 11.88 0.60
C ALA A 34 12.62 11.69 0.99
N ALA A 35 13.43 12.76 0.98
CA ALA A 35 14.83 12.71 1.38
C ALA A 35 14.97 12.35 2.87
N THR A 36 14.11 12.94 3.72
CA THR A 36 14.07 12.64 5.15
C THR A 36 13.73 11.17 5.40
N ALA A 37 12.72 10.64 4.70
CA ALA A 37 12.35 9.23 4.81
C ALA A 37 13.45 8.29 4.28
N ALA A 38 14.17 8.67 3.22
CA ALA A 38 15.30 7.89 2.70
C ALA A 38 16.45 7.82 3.72
N ALA A 39 16.83 8.96 4.31
CA ALA A 39 17.86 9.02 5.35
C ALA A 39 17.46 8.22 6.60
N ALA A 40 16.20 8.33 7.04
CA ALA A 40 15.67 7.52 8.13
C ALA A 40 15.70 6.02 7.78
N SER A 41 15.42 5.67 6.51
CA SER A 41 15.45 4.28 6.08
C SER A 41 16.85 3.67 6.13
N GLU A 42 17.86 4.43 5.71
CA GLU A 42 19.27 4.03 5.79
C GLU A 42 19.69 3.82 7.25
N GLN A 43 19.37 4.76 8.13
CA GLN A 43 19.70 4.69 9.55
C GLN A 43 19.05 3.49 10.26
N LEU A 44 17.81 3.16 9.90
CA LEU A 44 17.05 2.08 10.52
C LEU A 44 17.28 0.72 9.85
N GLY A 45 17.96 0.67 8.70
CA GLY A 45 18.07 -0.53 7.87
C GLY A 45 16.71 -1.08 7.43
N ARG A 46 15.68 -0.22 7.36
CA ARG A 46 14.28 -0.58 7.10
C ARG A 46 13.61 0.52 6.30
N ARG A 47 12.65 0.16 5.43
CA ARG A 47 11.91 1.15 4.63
C ARG A 47 11.02 2.01 5.53
N VAL A 48 11.17 3.33 5.44
CA VAL A 48 10.32 4.35 6.06
C VAL A 48 9.51 5.03 4.96
N LEU A 49 8.20 5.18 5.18
CA LEU A 49 7.28 5.81 4.24
C LEU A 49 6.79 7.16 4.78
N PRO A 50 7.01 8.29 4.08
CA PRO A 50 6.46 9.57 4.47
C PRO A 50 4.95 9.62 4.19
N VAL A 51 4.18 10.13 5.14
CA VAL A 51 2.71 10.22 5.02
C VAL A 51 2.20 11.59 5.46
N MET A 52 1.38 12.22 4.61
CA MET A 52 0.61 13.43 4.92
C MET A 52 -0.86 13.04 5.20
N GLY A 53 -1.07 12.33 6.32
CA GLY A 53 -2.33 11.63 6.57
C GLY A 53 -3.56 12.54 6.67
N SER A 54 -3.40 13.73 7.24
CA SER A 54 -4.45 14.73 7.34
C SER A 54 -4.85 15.33 5.99
N VAL A 55 -3.85 15.70 5.18
CA VAL A 55 -4.06 16.16 3.79
C VAL A 55 -4.80 15.08 2.98
N ALA A 56 -4.36 13.82 3.08
CA ALA A 56 -5.02 12.72 2.39
C ALA A 56 -6.47 12.50 2.84
N ALA A 57 -6.73 12.57 4.16
CA ALA A 57 -8.07 12.44 4.71
C ALA A 57 -9.00 13.55 4.19
N GLY A 58 -8.49 14.79 4.13
CA GLY A 58 -9.24 15.94 3.64
C GLY A 58 -9.54 15.90 2.13
N LEU A 59 -8.67 15.30 1.33
CA LEU A 59 -8.91 15.03 -0.10
C LEU A 59 -10.00 13.98 -0.36
N GLY A 60 -10.42 13.21 0.65
CA GLY A 60 -11.59 12.35 0.60
C GLY A 60 -11.32 10.88 0.23
N GLY A 61 -10.05 10.48 0.11
CA GLY A 61 -9.69 9.14 -0.35
C GLY A 61 -9.97 8.92 -1.83
N ALA A 62 -9.29 7.95 -2.47
CA ALA A 62 -9.45 7.60 -3.88
C ALA A 62 -10.91 7.29 -4.34
N ALA A 63 -11.86 7.14 -3.40
CA ALA A 63 -13.26 6.81 -3.65
C ALA A 63 -14.23 8.00 -3.68
N ARG A 64 -13.79 9.25 -3.45
CA ARG A 64 -14.68 10.42 -3.48
C ARG A 64 -14.05 11.55 -4.29
N GLY A 65 -14.78 12.03 -5.30
CA GLY A 65 -14.41 13.22 -6.06
C GLY A 65 -14.06 14.37 -5.13
N SER A 66 -12.99 15.09 -5.47
CA SER A 66 -12.39 16.14 -4.64
C SER A 66 -13.43 17.03 -3.97
N ALA A 67 -13.39 17.08 -2.64
CA ALA A 67 -14.15 18.05 -1.86
C ALA A 67 -13.50 19.44 -1.81
N VAL A 68 -12.40 19.64 -2.54
CA VAL A 68 -11.65 20.88 -2.65
C VAL A 68 -12.19 21.70 -3.81
N ASP A 69 -12.60 22.94 -3.54
CA ASP A 69 -12.98 23.90 -4.56
C ASP A 69 -11.73 24.43 -5.27
N MET A 70 -11.43 23.88 -6.45
CA MET A 70 -10.26 24.27 -7.23
C MET A 70 -10.35 25.69 -7.79
N ALA A 71 -11.55 26.29 -7.89
CA ALA A 71 -11.65 27.71 -8.24
C ALA A 71 -11.06 28.58 -7.14
N ASP A 72 -11.25 28.20 -5.87
CA ASP A 72 -10.65 28.89 -4.73
C ASP A 72 -9.13 28.72 -4.67
N VAL A 73 -8.65 27.50 -4.91
CA VAL A 73 -7.20 27.23 -4.99
C VAL A 73 -6.55 28.05 -6.11
N ARG A 74 -7.19 28.15 -7.27
CA ARG A 74 -6.72 28.98 -8.38
C ARG A 74 -6.75 30.48 -8.05
N ALA A 75 -7.79 30.95 -7.36
CA ALA A 75 -7.86 32.34 -6.90
C ALA A 75 -6.72 32.67 -5.92
N VAL A 76 -6.40 31.74 -5.01
CA VAL A 76 -5.24 31.82 -4.11
C VAL A 76 -3.94 31.87 -4.92
N ALA A 77 -3.78 30.96 -5.89
CA ALA A 77 -2.56 30.86 -6.70
C ALA A 77 -2.31 32.10 -7.58
N ALA A 78 -3.37 32.68 -8.14
CA ALA A 78 -3.35 33.91 -8.94
C ALA A 78 -3.17 35.17 -8.10
N GLY A 79 -3.48 35.12 -6.81
CA GLY A 79 -3.27 36.22 -5.87
C GLY A 79 -1.79 36.56 -5.66
N ALA A 80 -1.54 37.80 -5.24
CA ALA A 80 -0.20 38.32 -4.95
C ALA A 80 0.36 37.82 -3.60
N LEU A 81 0.24 36.52 -3.33
CA LEU A 81 0.78 35.91 -2.11
C LEU A 81 2.30 35.95 -2.13
N ARG A 82 2.88 36.45 -1.04
CA ARG A 82 4.29 36.31 -0.73
C ARG A 82 4.56 34.86 -0.34
N THR A 83 5.76 34.36 -0.61
CA THR A 83 6.17 33.00 -0.24
C THR A 83 5.94 32.70 1.26
N GLY A 84 6.04 33.73 2.10
CA GLY A 84 5.82 33.62 3.54
C GLY A 84 4.36 33.44 3.99
N ASP A 85 3.39 33.71 3.11
CA ASP A 85 1.96 33.78 3.48
C ASP A 85 1.35 32.38 3.69
N LEU A 86 1.90 31.35 3.04
CA LEU A 86 1.47 29.96 3.17
C LEU A 86 2.30 29.16 4.18
N MET A 87 3.10 29.83 5.02
CA MET A 87 3.92 29.16 6.06
C MET A 87 3.14 28.90 7.36
N THR A 88 2.16 29.75 7.67
CA THR A 88 1.35 29.64 8.90
C THR A 88 -0.09 30.01 8.62
N VAL A 89 -1.04 29.42 9.34
CA VAL A 89 -2.47 29.69 9.18
C VAL A 89 -2.79 31.17 9.39
N ASP A 90 -2.18 31.82 10.39
CA ASP A 90 -2.44 33.25 10.67
C ASP A 90 -1.97 34.17 9.55
N ARG A 91 -0.85 33.86 8.90
CA ARG A 91 -0.38 34.60 7.73
C ARG A 91 -1.29 34.40 6.53
N PHE A 92 -1.76 33.19 6.27
CA PHE A 92 -2.72 32.93 5.21
C PHE A 92 -4.04 33.68 5.44
N ARG A 93 -4.53 33.70 6.68
CA ARG A 93 -5.72 34.48 7.08
C ARG A 93 -5.52 35.98 6.89
N SER A 94 -4.32 36.48 7.16
CA SER A 94 -3.98 37.91 7.03
C SER A 94 -3.62 38.34 5.61
N ALA A 95 -3.42 37.39 4.70
CA ALA A 95 -2.99 37.68 3.34
C ALA A 95 -4.11 38.34 2.52
N ASP A 96 -3.72 39.22 1.61
CA ASP A 96 -4.62 39.91 0.69
C ASP A 96 -4.98 39.00 -0.49
N ILE A 97 -5.95 38.10 -0.25
CA ILE A 97 -6.45 37.11 -1.19
C ILE A 97 -7.92 37.45 -1.51
N PRO A 98 -8.36 37.36 -2.77
CA PRO A 98 -9.75 37.62 -3.16
C PRO A 98 -10.71 36.47 -2.77
N LEU A 99 -10.61 35.96 -1.54
CA LEU A 99 -11.49 34.95 -0.96
C LEU A 99 -12.05 35.44 0.38
N SER A 100 -13.33 35.15 0.61
CA SER A 100 -13.98 35.40 1.90
C SER A 100 -13.42 34.48 3.00
N THR A 101 -13.51 34.92 4.26
CA THR A 101 -13.05 34.12 5.41
C THR A 101 -13.63 32.70 5.43
N PRO A 102 -14.96 32.47 5.21
CA PRO A 102 -15.51 31.12 5.20
C PRO A 102 -14.90 30.21 4.12
N ARG A 103 -14.58 30.75 2.94
CA ARG A 103 -13.94 29.98 1.85
C ARG A 103 -12.48 29.65 2.17
N ARG A 104 -11.76 30.57 2.81
CA ARG A 104 -10.40 30.32 3.30
C ARG A 104 -10.37 29.22 4.35
N GLU A 105 -11.28 29.26 5.33
CA GLU A 105 -11.38 28.20 6.34
C GLU A 105 -11.79 26.87 5.71
N ALA A 106 -12.70 26.86 4.75
CA ALA A 106 -13.06 25.65 4.02
C ALA A 106 -11.86 25.03 3.28
N LEU A 107 -10.95 25.82 2.70
CA LEU A 107 -9.71 25.29 2.13
C LEU A 107 -8.81 24.67 3.20
N LEU A 108 -8.63 25.34 4.34
CA LEU A 108 -7.81 24.83 5.44
C LEU A 108 -8.37 23.52 6.02
N ASP A 109 -9.68 23.44 6.20
CA ASP A 109 -10.34 22.23 6.70
C ASP A 109 -10.22 21.04 5.73
N ARG A 110 -10.05 21.31 4.43
CA ARG A 110 -10.05 20.29 3.37
C ARG A 110 -8.68 19.80 2.96
N VAL A 111 -7.67 20.65 2.94
CA VAL A 111 -6.33 20.26 2.47
C VAL A 111 -5.22 20.65 3.42
N GLU A 112 -5.58 21.29 4.54
CA GLU A 112 -4.65 21.95 5.44
C GLU A 112 -3.76 22.98 4.71
N LEU A 113 -2.95 23.68 5.48
CA LEU A 113 -2.11 24.73 4.92
C LEU A 113 -1.04 24.17 3.98
N ARG A 114 -0.43 23.03 4.33
CA ARG A 114 0.61 22.43 3.48
C ARG A 114 0.05 21.90 2.18
N GLY A 115 -1.10 21.22 2.20
CA GLY A 115 -1.73 20.76 0.98
C GLY A 115 -2.09 21.94 0.07
N LEU A 116 -2.64 23.02 0.63
CA LEU A 116 -2.88 24.26 -0.12
C LEU A 116 -1.59 24.84 -0.73
N ALA A 117 -0.48 24.87 0.03
CA ALA A 117 0.81 25.35 -0.47
C ALA A 117 1.32 24.54 -1.67
N LEU A 118 1.22 23.21 -1.62
CA LEU A 118 1.61 22.32 -2.71
C LEU A 118 0.74 22.52 -3.97
N LEU A 119 -0.58 22.68 -3.80
CA LEU A 119 -1.48 22.97 -4.91
C LEU A 119 -1.14 24.32 -5.57
N VAL A 120 -0.94 25.36 -4.77
CA VAL A 120 -0.58 26.71 -5.24
C VAL A 120 0.76 26.68 -5.97
N GLU A 121 1.76 25.97 -5.43
CA GLU A 121 3.05 25.80 -6.08
C GLU A 121 2.92 25.07 -7.43
N ALA A 122 2.16 23.98 -7.50
CA ALA A 122 1.93 23.25 -8.74
C ALA A 122 1.27 24.11 -9.83
N LEU A 123 0.26 24.89 -9.45
CA LEU A 123 -0.44 25.82 -10.34
C LEU A 123 0.46 26.98 -10.82
N ARG A 124 1.31 27.51 -9.93
CA ARG A 124 2.27 28.57 -10.28
C ARG A 124 3.37 28.08 -11.21
N ARG A 125 3.84 26.84 -11.02
CA ARG A 125 4.82 26.21 -11.92
C ARG A 125 4.24 25.92 -13.30
N ARG A 126 2.95 25.56 -13.39
CA ARG A 126 2.28 25.20 -14.65
C ARG A 126 0.88 25.79 -14.71
N SER A 127 0.74 26.95 -15.36
CA SER A 127 -0.54 27.67 -15.43
C SER A 127 -1.64 26.94 -16.23
N GLY A 128 -1.29 26.00 -17.11
CA GLY A 128 -2.22 25.24 -17.96
C GLY A 128 -2.56 23.83 -17.48
N VAL A 129 -2.09 23.41 -16.29
CA VAL A 129 -2.37 22.07 -15.76
C VAL A 129 -3.86 21.92 -15.40
N SER A 130 -4.42 20.72 -15.63
CA SER A 130 -5.80 20.43 -15.28
C SER A 130 -5.98 20.31 -13.76
N ASP A 131 -7.17 20.60 -13.25
CA ASP A 131 -7.48 20.43 -11.81
C ASP A 131 -7.29 18.99 -11.35
N ALA A 132 -7.68 18.03 -12.19
CA ALA A 132 -7.52 16.60 -11.92
C ALA A 132 -6.05 16.21 -11.79
N ASP A 133 -5.17 16.74 -12.64
CA ASP A 133 -3.73 16.45 -12.57
C ASP A 133 -3.09 17.02 -11.31
N VAL A 134 -3.47 18.24 -10.90
CA VAL A 134 -2.92 18.85 -9.68
C VAL A 134 -3.38 18.09 -8.43
N LEU A 135 -4.64 17.69 -8.38
CA LEU A 135 -5.17 16.90 -7.27
C LEU A 135 -4.55 15.50 -7.23
N ARG A 136 -4.31 14.88 -8.39
CA ARG A 136 -3.58 13.61 -8.48
C ARG A 136 -2.15 13.74 -7.96
N GLU A 137 -1.42 14.80 -8.36
CA GLU A 137 -0.07 15.05 -7.85
C GLU A 137 -0.04 15.29 -6.34
N LEU A 138 -1.03 16.00 -5.79
CA LEU A 138 -1.15 16.16 -4.35
C LEU A 138 -1.44 14.81 -3.67
N TRP A 139 -2.35 14.00 -4.22
CA TRP A 139 -2.65 12.66 -3.71
C TRP A 139 -1.39 11.79 -3.68
N GLU A 140 -0.64 11.74 -4.77
CA GLU A 140 0.65 11.04 -4.86
C GLU A 140 1.64 11.53 -3.80
N ALA A 141 1.73 12.85 -3.59
CA ALA A 141 2.61 13.46 -2.58
C ALA A 141 2.22 13.09 -1.14
N THR A 142 0.97 12.71 -0.88
CA THR A 142 0.54 12.31 0.47
C THR A 142 1.13 10.97 0.93
N GLY A 143 1.60 10.14 -0.01
CA GLY A 143 2.22 8.84 0.28
C GLY A 143 1.24 7.72 0.67
N VAL A 144 -0.07 7.97 0.69
CA VAL A 144 -1.08 6.98 1.15
C VAL A 144 -1.13 5.73 0.27
N ASP A 145 -0.97 5.86 -1.04
CA ASP A 145 -0.95 4.69 -1.94
C ASP A 145 0.25 3.79 -1.65
N ALA A 146 1.43 4.38 -1.45
CA ALA A 146 2.63 3.63 -1.10
C ALA A 146 2.48 2.88 0.23
N VAL A 147 1.82 3.50 1.22
CA VAL A 147 1.47 2.83 2.49
C VAL A 147 0.49 1.71 2.27
N THR A 148 -0.57 1.96 1.50
CA THR A 148 -1.62 0.96 1.24
C THR A 148 -1.04 -0.26 0.56
N THR A 149 -0.17 -0.08 -0.44
CA THR A 149 0.55 -1.17 -1.10
C THR A 149 1.41 -1.93 -0.10
N VAL A 150 2.30 -1.26 0.64
CA VAL A 150 3.23 -1.94 1.56
C VAL A 150 2.50 -2.66 2.69
N VAL A 151 1.41 -2.09 3.22
CA VAL A 151 0.58 -2.74 4.25
C VAL A 151 -0.14 -3.95 3.65
N SER A 152 -0.70 -3.83 2.45
CA SER A 152 -1.37 -4.94 1.77
C SER A 152 -0.41 -6.09 1.48
N ASP A 153 0.81 -5.78 1.03
CA ASP A 153 1.87 -6.76 0.80
C ASP A 153 2.29 -7.43 2.11
N ALA A 154 2.48 -6.66 3.19
CA ALA A 154 2.85 -7.19 4.50
C ALA A 154 1.77 -8.11 5.09
N VAL A 155 0.50 -7.72 4.96
CA VAL A 155 -0.65 -8.55 5.39
C VAL A 155 -0.74 -9.82 4.54
N SER A 156 -0.55 -9.71 3.23
CA SER A 156 -0.59 -10.85 2.32
C SER A 156 0.55 -11.84 2.60
N ALA A 157 1.76 -11.34 2.88
CA ALA A 157 2.90 -12.15 3.29
C ALA A 157 2.65 -12.84 4.63
N ALA A 158 2.14 -12.12 5.63
CA ALA A 158 1.82 -12.70 6.94
C ALA A 158 0.69 -13.74 6.86
N ALA A 159 -0.29 -13.56 5.98
CA ALA A 159 -1.32 -14.57 5.71
C ALA A 159 -0.73 -15.82 5.07
N THR A 160 0.13 -15.64 4.07
CA THR A 160 0.82 -16.72 3.36
C THR A 160 1.70 -17.54 4.31
N ALA A 161 2.45 -16.89 5.20
CA ALA A 161 3.30 -17.58 6.18
C ALA A 161 2.48 -18.43 7.17
N ARG A 162 1.32 -17.92 7.62
CA ARG A 162 0.41 -18.66 8.50
C ARG A 162 -0.21 -19.86 7.81
N ASP A 163 -0.59 -19.70 6.54
CA ASP A 163 -1.15 -20.80 5.74
C ASP A 163 -0.12 -21.91 5.50
N ASP A 164 1.13 -21.55 5.22
CA ASP A 164 2.24 -22.49 5.07
C ASP A 164 2.53 -23.28 6.36
N ASP A 165 2.54 -22.60 7.51
CA ASP A 165 2.71 -23.22 8.82
C ASP A 165 1.55 -24.18 9.15
N LEU A 166 0.30 -23.74 8.92
CA LEU A 166 -0.88 -24.58 9.09
C LEU A 166 -0.82 -25.83 8.21
N HIS A 167 -0.46 -25.69 6.93
CA HIS A 167 -0.33 -26.81 6.01
C HIS A 167 0.72 -27.82 6.50
N ALA A 168 1.90 -27.33 6.92
CA ALA A 168 2.97 -28.18 7.45
C ALA A 168 2.51 -28.94 8.71
N GLN A 169 1.79 -28.28 9.62
CA GLN A 169 1.24 -28.90 10.83
C GLN A 169 0.19 -29.96 10.51
N LEU A 170 -0.71 -29.70 9.55
CA LEU A 170 -1.72 -30.68 9.13
C LEU A 170 -1.09 -31.93 8.50
N LEU A 171 -0.06 -31.77 7.66
CA LEU A 171 0.70 -32.91 7.13
C LEU A 171 1.38 -33.70 8.24
N GLN A 172 1.96 -33.02 9.24
CA GLN A 172 2.59 -33.68 10.38
C GLN A 172 1.57 -34.45 11.24
N ILE A 173 0.37 -33.88 11.47
CA ILE A 173 -0.72 -34.53 12.20
C ILE A 173 -1.19 -35.77 11.45
N SER A 174 -1.46 -35.67 10.15
CA SER A 174 -1.93 -36.82 9.35
C SER A 174 -0.90 -37.95 9.25
N ALA A 175 0.40 -37.63 9.28
CA ALA A 175 1.47 -38.62 9.33
C ALA A 175 1.56 -39.35 10.68
N ARG A 176 1.26 -38.66 11.79
CA ARG A 176 1.34 -39.21 13.16
C ARG A 176 0.06 -39.92 13.61
N HIS A 177 -1.10 -39.47 13.13
CA HIS A 177 -2.42 -39.86 13.63
C HIS A 177 -3.28 -40.39 12.48
N ARG A 178 -3.31 -41.72 12.33
CA ARG A 178 -4.03 -42.40 11.23
C ARG A 178 -5.54 -42.19 11.30
N ASP A 179 -6.08 -42.01 12.50
CA ASP A 179 -7.50 -41.81 12.81
C ASP A 179 -8.06 -40.49 12.27
N VAL A 180 -7.24 -39.43 12.21
CA VAL A 180 -7.65 -38.12 11.67
C VAL A 180 -7.23 -37.88 10.22
N ARG A 181 -6.47 -38.81 9.63
CA ARG A 181 -5.92 -38.68 8.28
C ARG A 181 -6.98 -38.36 7.22
N GLY A 182 -8.12 -39.06 7.25
CA GLY A 182 -9.21 -38.81 6.29
C GLY A 182 -9.81 -37.41 6.40
N ALA A 183 -9.95 -36.88 7.62
CA ALA A 183 -10.44 -35.53 7.84
C ALA A 183 -9.44 -34.48 7.33
N VAL A 184 -8.15 -34.69 7.57
CA VAL A 184 -7.08 -33.81 7.06
C VAL A 184 -7.04 -33.84 5.52
N GLU A 185 -7.07 -35.02 4.91
CA GLU A 185 -7.10 -35.16 3.44
C GLU A 185 -8.34 -34.48 2.84
N SER A 186 -9.51 -34.58 3.50
CA SER A 186 -10.73 -33.89 3.09
C SER A 186 -10.60 -32.37 3.20
N TYR A 187 -9.96 -31.84 4.25
CA TYR A 187 -9.72 -30.40 4.36
C TYR A 187 -8.73 -29.91 3.31
N LEU A 188 -7.62 -30.63 3.09
CA LEU A 188 -6.64 -30.29 2.05
C LEU A 188 -7.21 -30.41 0.62
N ALA A 189 -8.33 -31.13 0.47
CA ALA A 189 -9.12 -31.19 -0.76
C ALA A 189 -10.04 -29.98 -0.98
N SER A 190 -10.33 -29.19 0.05
CA SER A 190 -11.26 -28.05 0.02
C SER A 190 -10.71 -26.85 -0.77
N ASP A 191 -11.61 -25.95 -1.13
CA ASP A 191 -11.31 -24.78 -1.97
C ASP A 191 -10.46 -23.77 -1.22
N GLU A 192 -10.72 -23.64 0.08
CA GLU A 192 -9.94 -22.82 0.99
C GLU A 192 -8.48 -23.28 1.03
N ALA A 193 -8.25 -24.58 1.26
CA ALA A 193 -6.90 -25.14 1.31
C ALA A 193 -6.19 -25.07 -0.05
N VAL A 194 -6.91 -25.31 -1.15
CA VAL A 194 -6.38 -25.15 -2.52
C VAL A 194 -5.98 -23.71 -2.80
N ALA A 195 -6.81 -22.74 -2.43
CA ALA A 195 -6.52 -21.32 -2.62
C ALA A 195 -5.34 -20.86 -1.75
N ALA A 196 -5.23 -21.38 -0.53
CA ALA A 196 -4.08 -21.14 0.34
C ALA A 196 -2.78 -21.69 -0.26
N ASP A 197 -2.77 -22.95 -0.68
CA ASP A 197 -1.61 -23.58 -1.35
C ASP A 197 -1.21 -22.82 -2.62
N MET A 198 -2.19 -22.38 -3.43
CA MET A 198 -1.96 -21.58 -4.63
C MET A 198 -1.27 -20.25 -4.30
N ARG A 199 -1.73 -19.53 -3.27
CA ARG A 199 -1.13 -18.26 -2.82
C ARG A 199 0.31 -18.47 -2.33
N CYS A 200 0.55 -19.52 -1.56
CA CYS A 200 1.89 -19.85 -1.06
C CYS A 200 2.84 -20.21 -2.21
N ALA A 201 2.37 -20.98 -3.18
CA ALA A 201 3.15 -21.31 -4.38
C ALA A 201 3.47 -20.08 -5.24
N ALA A 202 2.49 -19.19 -5.43
CA ALA A 202 2.68 -17.93 -6.14
C ALA A 202 3.75 -17.05 -5.48
N ALA A 203 3.69 -16.91 -4.15
CA ALA A 203 4.66 -16.15 -3.37
C ALA A 203 6.08 -16.72 -3.49
N ARG A 204 6.25 -18.05 -3.37
CA ARG A 204 7.57 -18.70 -3.50
C ARG A 204 8.20 -18.53 -4.87
N LEU A 205 7.38 -18.53 -5.92
CA LEU A 205 7.83 -18.35 -7.30
C LEU A 205 7.89 -16.88 -7.72
N ALA A 206 7.51 -15.94 -6.85
CA ALA A 206 7.41 -14.51 -7.13
C ALA A 206 6.58 -14.20 -8.38
N VAL A 207 5.44 -14.91 -8.55
CA VAL A 207 4.51 -14.72 -9.67
C VAL A 207 3.14 -14.27 -9.17
N PRO A 208 2.42 -13.42 -9.94
CA PRO A 208 1.05 -13.08 -9.61
C PRO A 208 0.09 -14.26 -9.86
N ILE A 209 -1.05 -14.24 -9.16
CA ILE A 209 -2.19 -15.09 -9.51
C ILE A 209 -3.06 -14.33 -10.50
N GLU A 210 -3.11 -14.83 -11.72
CA GLU A 210 -3.93 -14.26 -12.79
C GLU A 210 -5.41 -14.54 -12.53
N THR A 211 -6.25 -13.57 -12.85
CA THR A 211 -7.71 -13.72 -12.82
C THR A 211 -8.27 -13.32 -14.18
N GLY A 212 -9.47 -13.78 -14.53
CA GLY A 212 -10.07 -13.40 -15.80
C GLY A 212 -11.04 -14.44 -16.34
N SER A 213 -11.14 -14.49 -17.68
CA SER A 213 -12.01 -15.43 -18.37
C SER A 213 -11.60 -16.88 -18.11
N GLU A 214 -12.55 -17.81 -18.24
CA GLU A 214 -12.28 -19.25 -18.16
C GLU A 214 -11.14 -19.68 -19.09
N ARG A 215 -11.06 -19.09 -20.29
CA ARG A 215 -9.96 -19.36 -21.22
C ARG A 215 -8.61 -18.96 -20.64
N ALA A 216 -8.51 -17.77 -20.04
CA ALA A 216 -7.26 -17.31 -19.42
C ALA A 216 -6.84 -18.21 -18.25
N LEU A 217 -7.81 -18.62 -17.41
CA LEU A 217 -7.56 -19.54 -16.30
C LEU A 217 -7.08 -20.92 -16.79
N LEU A 218 -7.68 -21.44 -17.87
CA LEU A 218 -7.26 -22.69 -18.49
C LEU A 218 -5.85 -22.61 -19.08
N GLU A 219 -5.53 -21.51 -19.77
CA GLU A 219 -4.19 -21.26 -20.32
C GLU A 219 -3.14 -21.25 -19.20
N GLN A 220 -3.43 -20.59 -18.06
CA GLN A 220 -2.56 -20.60 -16.88
C GLN A 220 -2.40 -22.00 -16.28
N ALA A 221 -3.48 -22.76 -16.11
CA ALA A 221 -3.40 -24.14 -15.63
C ALA A 221 -2.46 -25.00 -16.50
N LEU A 222 -2.52 -24.85 -17.84
CA LEU A 222 -1.65 -25.56 -18.77
C LEU A 222 -0.20 -25.11 -18.72
N VAL A 223 0.07 -23.81 -18.52
CA VAL A 223 1.42 -23.28 -18.31
C VAL A 223 2.05 -23.93 -17.07
N TRP A 224 1.35 -23.90 -15.94
CA TRP A 224 1.88 -24.45 -14.69
C TRP A 224 1.99 -25.97 -14.69
N LYS A 225 1.06 -26.67 -15.36
CA LYS A 225 1.19 -28.11 -15.60
C LYS A 225 2.46 -28.47 -16.39
N ARG A 226 2.77 -27.69 -17.44
CA ARG A 226 4.00 -27.90 -18.22
C ARG A 226 5.25 -27.58 -17.41
N CYS A 227 5.24 -26.46 -16.67
CA CYS A 227 6.33 -26.08 -15.77
C CYS A 227 6.64 -27.20 -14.76
N ALA A 228 5.60 -27.78 -14.15
CA ALA A 228 5.76 -28.92 -13.24
C ALA A 228 6.38 -30.15 -13.93
N ALA A 229 5.99 -30.44 -15.17
CA ALA A 229 6.49 -31.60 -15.90
C ALA A 229 7.95 -31.47 -16.34
N THR A 230 8.43 -30.24 -16.58
CA THR A 230 9.79 -29.98 -17.07
C THR A 230 10.78 -29.56 -15.99
N SER A 231 10.30 -29.31 -14.77
CA SER A 231 11.17 -28.84 -13.68
C SER A 231 11.92 -29.98 -13.01
N GLU A 232 13.25 -29.83 -12.94
CA GLU A 232 14.15 -30.71 -12.19
C GLU A 232 14.20 -30.35 -10.69
N ASP A 233 13.73 -29.16 -10.32
CA ASP A 233 13.66 -28.70 -8.93
C ASP A 233 12.32 -29.12 -8.30
N ASP A 234 12.39 -29.96 -7.27
CA ASP A 234 11.24 -30.49 -6.53
C ASP A 234 10.37 -29.39 -5.88
N ALA A 235 10.97 -28.28 -5.43
CA ALA A 235 10.24 -27.17 -4.84
C ALA A 235 9.49 -26.36 -5.90
N VAL A 236 10.12 -26.12 -7.06
CA VAL A 236 9.48 -25.47 -8.21
C VAL A 236 8.35 -26.36 -8.75
N ARG A 237 8.60 -27.66 -8.91
CA ARG A 237 7.60 -28.62 -9.39
C ARG A 237 6.37 -28.68 -8.48
N ARG A 238 6.56 -28.74 -7.15
CA ARG A 238 5.43 -28.72 -6.19
C ARG A 238 4.63 -27.42 -6.27
N SER A 239 5.32 -26.29 -6.34
CA SER A 239 4.67 -24.96 -6.44
C SER A 239 3.90 -24.83 -7.76
N ALA A 240 4.46 -25.30 -8.88
CA ALA A 240 3.78 -25.33 -10.16
C ALA A 240 2.53 -26.25 -10.15
N LEU A 241 2.57 -27.40 -9.47
CA LEU A 241 1.39 -28.24 -9.31
C LEU A 241 0.29 -27.58 -8.46
N ALA A 242 0.66 -26.90 -7.38
CA ALA A 242 -0.29 -26.15 -6.56
C ALA A 242 -0.96 -25.02 -7.35
N LEU A 243 -0.19 -24.27 -8.15
CA LEU A 243 -0.72 -23.25 -9.07
C LEU A 243 -1.67 -23.86 -10.09
N CYS A 244 -1.27 -24.96 -10.75
CA CYS A 244 -2.13 -25.67 -11.69
C CYS A 244 -3.44 -26.12 -11.05
N ARG A 245 -3.39 -26.69 -9.83
CA ARG A 245 -4.57 -27.14 -9.08
C ARG A 245 -5.49 -25.97 -8.74
N GLY A 246 -4.93 -24.85 -8.30
CA GLY A 246 -5.66 -23.62 -8.00
C GLY A 246 -6.42 -23.09 -9.22
N TYR A 247 -5.73 -22.92 -10.35
CA TYR A 247 -6.38 -22.47 -11.60
C TYR A 247 -7.47 -23.43 -12.07
N VAL A 248 -7.25 -24.75 -11.98
CA VAL A 248 -8.30 -25.74 -12.29
C VAL A 248 -9.51 -25.61 -11.36
N ARG A 249 -9.29 -25.27 -10.08
CA ARG A 249 -10.40 -25.11 -9.13
C ARG A 249 -11.21 -23.85 -9.42
N MET A 250 -10.56 -22.76 -9.83
CA MET A 250 -11.23 -21.53 -10.26
C MET A 250 -12.10 -21.70 -11.51
N LEU A 251 -11.83 -22.72 -12.35
CA LEU A 251 -12.68 -23.09 -13.49
C LEU A 251 -13.98 -23.81 -13.09
N ARG A 252 -14.07 -24.31 -11.85
CA ARG A 252 -15.20 -25.09 -11.34
C ARG A 252 -15.92 -24.26 -10.25
N PRO A 253 -16.80 -23.32 -10.63
CA PRO A 253 -17.62 -22.59 -9.68
C PRO A 253 -18.55 -23.53 -8.88
#